data_AF-A0A3M1U3I8-F1
#
_entry.id   AF-A0A3M1U3I8-F1
#
_cell.length_a   1.000
_cell.length_b   1.000
_cell.length_c   1.000
_cell.angle_alpha   90.00
_cell.angle_beta   90.00
_cell.angle_gamma   90.00
#
_symmetry.space_group_name_H-M   'P 1'
#
loop_
_entity.id
_entity.type
_entity.pdbx_description
1 polymer ?
#
loop_
_entity_poly.entity_id
_entity_poly.type
_entity_poly.pdbx_seq_one_letter_code
_entity_poly.pdbx_strand_id
1 'polypeptide(L)'
;MPQVAGRRGRRVLDASLRSARSRRARDGGRALRGEQVAPLAPHDGTGDASGTVVPRTVSTILEQAVQLHEEGTQACLAVVVARSGSAPQVPGAKSLFLRNGRILGTIGGGCLEAECRRLGLEAMATGKAVLREFRLDDDFGWDDGLICGGRVQVLLLPNAADYVPALRSALEQRNGLLKYDLRTGAVSFLPRSGVAEDAGRLALRRRREVLTEEAFFEPILPPERLVIFGAGHVGREIARLGRFLGFHVTVVDDRADLLTEEALPDCDERVNLLPERYAASLATDEDTYLCVVTRGHRNDARVLREVIRKPRAYLGMIGSRRKREVIRREMVGEGLCTAEEFDAVQSPMGLDIGAESVEEIAIAIAAELVRVRSSKRGPYLARCPKPKPKTRQAPEPNV
;
A
#
# COMPACT_ATOMS: atom_id res chain seq x y z
N MET A 1 -48.29 41.61 -9.06
CA MET A 1 -49.71 41.99 -9.24
C MET A 1 -49.94 42.29 -10.71
N PRO A 2 -51.05 41.83 -11.28
CA PRO A 2 -51.12 41.02 -12.50
C PRO A 2 -51.61 41.85 -13.70
N GLN A 3 -51.60 41.36 -14.93
CA GLN A 3 -52.63 40.54 -15.60
C GLN A 3 -52.16 40.46 -17.07
N VAL A 4 -52.40 39.41 -17.85
CA VAL A 4 -53.65 39.20 -18.60
C VAL A 4 -53.71 37.75 -19.07
N ALA A 5 -54.93 37.22 -19.05
CA ALA A 5 -55.34 35.86 -19.35
C ALA A 5 -55.31 35.50 -20.85
N GLY A 6 -55.43 34.20 -21.13
CA GLY A 6 -56.32 33.76 -22.21
C GLY A 6 -55.75 32.85 -23.31
N ARG A 7 -55.67 31.56 -22.98
CA ARG A 7 -55.99 30.34 -23.77
C ARG A 7 -56.19 30.38 -25.31
N ARG A 8 -55.81 29.22 -25.88
CA ARG A 8 -56.14 28.57 -27.19
C ARG A 8 -55.08 28.84 -28.26
N GLY A 9 -54.53 27.88 -29.00
CA GLY A 9 -54.74 26.45 -29.15
C GLY A 9 -54.27 26.02 -30.55
N ARG A 10 -53.91 24.74 -30.72
CA ARG A 10 -53.62 24.01 -32.00
C ARG A 10 -52.32 24.41 -32.72
N ARG A 11 -51.31 23.53 -32.75
CA ARG A 11 -51.10 22.32 -33.60
C ARG A 11 -50.35 22.68 -34.89
N VAL A 12 -49.23 21.97 -35.07
CA VAL A 12 -48.83 21.20 -36.27
C VAL A 12 -47.80 21.82 -37.25
N LEU A 13 -46.76 21.01 -37.50
CA LEU A 13 -45.75 20.95 -38.59
C LEU A 13 -44.60 21.98 -38.54
N ASP A 14 -43.36 21.58 -38.31
CA ASP A 14 -42.46 20.76 -39.16
C ASP A 14 -42.06 21.49 -40.44
N ALA A 15 -40.80 21.92 -40.52
CA ALA A 15 -40.01 22.01 -41.73
C ALA A 15 -38.59 22.52 -41.41
N SER A 16 -37.66 21.60 -41.56
CA SER A 16 -36.25 21.82 -41.92
C SER A 16 -36.02 22.92 -42.96
N LEU A 17 -34.82 23.54 -42.97
CA LEU A 17 -33.98 23.94 -44.13
C LEU A 17 -32.85 24.87 -43.63
N ARG A 18 -31.61 24.38 -43.52
CA ARG A 18 -30.50 24.51 -44.48
C ARG A 18 -29.98 25.94 -44.75
N SER A 19 -28.73 26.13 -44.32
CA SER A 19 -27.61 26.80 -44.99
C SER A 19 -27.73 28.27 -45.42
N ALA A 20 -26.81 29.09 -44.90
CA ALA A 20 -26.17 30.15 -45.69
C ALA A 20 -24.73 30.37 -45.24
N ARG A 21 -23.79 30.04 -46.12
CA ARG A 21 -22.41 30.54 -46.09
C ARG A 21 -22.44 32.03 -46.47
N SER A 22 -21.72 32.87 -45.74
CA SER A 22 -21.24 34.16 -46.27
C SER A 22 -19.72 34.24 -46.14
N ARG A 23 -19.10 34.83 -47.17
CA ARG A 23 -17.67 34.90 -47.41
C ARG A 23 -17.11 36.26 -46.98
N ARG A 24 -15.85 36.22 -46.56
CA ARG A 24 -14.77 37.24 -46.67
C ARG A 24 -14.89 38.53 -45.83
N ALA A 25 -13.87 38.75 -45.01
CA ALA A 25 -12.88 39.81 -45.27
C ALA A 25 -11.53 39.40 -44.68
N ARG A 26 -10.48 39.50 -45.51
CA ARG A 26 -9.09 39.50 -45.07
C ARG A 26 -8.76 40.95 -44.72
N ASP A 27 -8.15 41.18 -43.55
CA ASP A 27 -7.17 42.24 -43.44
C ASP A 27 -6.09 41.90 -42.41
N GLY A 28 -4.86 42.28 -42.76
CA GLY A 28 -3.64 41.81 -42.11
C GLY A 28 -3.34 42.49 -40.78
N GLY A 29 -2.88 41.69 -39.82
CA GLY A 29 -2.34 42.16 -38.54
C GLY A 29 -1.24 41.20 -38.09
N ARG A 30 -0.01 41.70 -38.09
CA ARG A 30 1.25 41.01 -37.84
C ARG A 30 1.31 40.50 -36.38
N ALA A 31 1.15 39.20 -36.16
CA ALA A 31 1.31 38.58 -34.84
C ALA A 31 2.70 37.98 -34.67
N LEU A 32 3.35 38.35 -33.56
CA LEU A 32 4.65 37.87 -33.10
C LEU A 32 4.60 36.34 -32.91
N ARG A 33 5.61 35.63 -33.44
CA ARG A 33 5.81 34.20 -33.22
C ARG A 33 6.11 33.99 -31.73
N GLY A 34 5.12 33.52 -30.97
CA GLY A 34 5.37 32.76 -29.75
C GLY A 34 5.81 31.35 -30.15
N GLU A 35 6.91 30.86 -29.60
CA GLU A 35 7.34 29.48 -29.73
C GLU A 35 6.22 28.56 -29.24
N GLN A 36 5.67 27.74 -30.14
CA GLN A 36 4.77 26.66 -29.79
C GLN A 36 5.56 25.63 -28.99
N VAL A 37 5.26 25.50 -27.71
CA VAL A 37 5.65 24.33 -26.92
C VAL A 37 4.92 23.12 -27.51
N ALA A 38 5.68 22.14 -27.99
CA ALA A 38 5.12 20.92 -28.55
C ALA A 38 4.26 20.18 -27.51
N PRO A 39 3.12 19.58 -27.90
CA PRO A 39 2.32 18.78 -26.98
C PRO A 39 3.11 17.56 -26.51
N LEU A 40 3.03 17.27 -25.20
CA LEU A 40 3.57 16.07 -24.58
C LEU A 40 3.00 14.82 -25.28
N ALA A 41 3.89 13.96 -25.78
CA ALA A 41 3.51 12.67 -26.33
C ALA A 41 2.88 11.78 -25.23
N PRO A 42 1.89 10.94 -25.58
CA PRO A 42 1.33 9.99 -24.62
C PRO A 42 2.42 9.04 -24.12
N HIS A 43 2.34 8.68 -22.84
CA HIS A 43 3.23 7.69 -22.23
C HIS A 43 2.95 6.31 -22.83
N ASP A 44 3.87 5.84 -23.67
CA ASP A 44 3.88 4.45 -24.13
C ASP A 44 4.28 3.54 -22.95
N GLY A 45 3.28 2.84 -22.41
CA GLY A 45 3.45 1.77 -21.43
C GLY A 45 4.05 0.52 -22.06
N THR A 46 5.29 0.59 -22.53
CA THR A 46 6.04 -0.62 -22.91
C THR A 46 6.50 -1.32 -21.63
N GLY A 47 5.62 -2.16 -21.09
CA GLY A 47 6.01 -3.24 -20.19
C GLY A 47 6.95 -4.17 -20.95
N ASP A 48 8.09 -4.48 -20.33
CA ASP A 48 8.93 -5.54 -20.86
C ASP A 48 8.16 -6.87 -20.80
N ALA A 49 8.32 -7.67 -21.84
CA ALA A 49 7.69 -8.98 -22.02
C ALA A 49 8.58 -10.12 -21.49
N SER A 50 9.36 -9.89 -20.43
CA SER A 50 9.91 -10.94 -19.60
C SER A 50 9.00 -11.10 -18.38
N GLY A 51 8.42 -12.29 -18.23
CA GLY A 51 7.42 -12.61 -17.20
C GLY A 51 7.95 -12.64 -15.77
N THR A 52 8.76 -11.66 -15.38
CA THR A 52 9.19 -11.45 -14.01
C THR A 52 8.20 -10.50 -13.37
N VAL A 53 7.23 -11.03 -12.62
CA VAL A 53 6.38 -10.22 -11.74
C VAL A 53 7.28 -9.68 -10.62
N VAL A 54 7.89 -8.51 -10.86
CA VAL A 54 8.68 -7.81 -9.85
C VAL A 54 7.72 -7.40 -8.72
N PRO A 55 7.92 -7.82 -7.46
CA PRO A 55 7.01 -7.47 -6.38
C PRO A 55 6.94 -5.95 -6.21
N ARG A 56 5.75 -5.36 -6.41
CA ARG A 56 5.49 -3.95 -6.12
C ARG A 56 5.63 -3.71 -4.61
N THR A 57 6.82 -3.37 -4.16
CA THR A 57 7.13 -3.09 -2.76
C THR A 57 7.97 -1.81 -2.67
N VAL A 58 7.85 -1.07 -1.56
CA VAL A 58 8.60 0.16 -1.22
C VAL A 58 10.12 0.05 -1.47
N SER A 59 10.69 -1.15 -1.52
CA SER A 59 12.08 -1.42 -1.91
C SER A 59 12.48 -0.85 -3.27
N THR A 60 11.58 -0.82 -4.26
CA THR A 60 11.98 -0.49 -5.64
C THR A 60 12.41 0.95 -5.81
N ILE A 61 11.79 1.90 -5.08
CA ILE A 61 12.12 3.33 -5.22
C ILE A 61 13.38 3.71 -4.41
N LEU A 62 13.64 3.02 -3.31
CA LEU A 62 14.88 3.19 -2.54
C LEU A 62 16.06 2.64 -3.34
N GLU A 63 15.90 1.46 -3.95
CA GLU A 63 16.89 0.86 -4.86
C GLU A 63 17.17 1.79 -6.05
N GLN A 64 16.12 2.34 -6.68
CA GLN A 64 16.26 3.32 -7.77
C GLN A 64 16.99 4.60 -7.34
N ALA A 65 16.75 5.10 -6.13
CA ALA A 65 17.47 6.26 -5.61
C ALA A 65 18.97 5.99 -5.45
N VAL A 66 19.33 4.79 -4.96
CA VAL A 66 20.73 4.34 -4.87
C VAL A 66 21.35 4.21 -6.26
N GLN A 67 20.65 3.57 -7.20
CA GLN A 67 21.13 3.39 -8.57
C GLN A 67 21.38 4.74 -9.28
N LEU A 68 20.43 5.68 -9.20
CA LEU A 68 20.62 7.01 -9.82
C LEU A 68 21.84 7.74 -9.28
N HIS A 69 22.12 7.59 -7.98
CA HIS A 69 23.33 8.16 -7.38
C HIS A 69 24.60 7.50 -7.93
N GLU A 70 24.61 6.17 -8.07
CA GLU A 70 25.73 5.43 -8.68
C GLU A 70 25.97 5.83 -10.14
N GLU A 71 24.91 6.19 -10.86
CA GLU A 71 24.95 6.73 -12.23
C GLU A 71 25.29 8.24 -12.29
N GLY A 72 25.50 8.90 -11.15
CA GLY A 72 25.77 10.34 -11.08
C GLY A 72 24.57 11.23 -11.44
N THR A 73 23.36 10.67 -11.45
CA THR A 73 22.13 11.37 -11.80
C THR A 73 21.48 11.97 -10.57
N GLN A 74 21.38 13.31 -10.53
CA GLN A 74 20.69 14.01 -9.45
C GLN A 74 19.16 13.84 -9.58
N ALA A 75 18.51 13.51 -8.46
CA ALA A 75 17.05 13.43 -8.35
C ALA A 75 16.57 14.04 -7.04
N CYS A 76 15.41 14.71 -7.06
CA CYS A 76 14.68 15.08 -5.86
C CYS A 76 13.85 13.89 -5.38
N LEU A 77 13.93 13.56 -4.09
CA LEU A 77 13.09 12.53 -3.47
C LEU A 77 11.86 13.17 -2.84
N ALA A 78 10.69 12.78 -3.30
CA ALA A 78 9.41 13.15 -2.69
C ALA A 78 8.89 12.02 -1.82
N VAL A 79 8.43 12.35 -0.61
CA VAL A 79 7.87 11.39 0.35
C VAL A 79 6.53 11.92 0.86
N VAL A 80 5.46 11.14 0.71
CA VAL A 80 4.19 11.45 1.37
C VAL A 80 4.36 11.19 2.86
N VAL A 81 4.37 12.24 3.67
CA VAL A 81 4.59 12.14 5.12
C VAL A 81 3.29 12.17 5.93
N ALA A 82 2.19 12.64 5.32
CA ALA A 82 0.89 12.68 5.98
C ALA A 82 -0.26 12.62 4.97
N ARG A 83 -1.41 12.07 5.39
CA ARG A 83 -2.66 12.19 4.64
C ARG A 83 -3.89 12.40 5.50
N SER A 84 -4.93 12.98 4.93
CA SER A 84 -6.27 12.97 5.52
C SER A 84 -7.34 12.98 4.43
N GLY A 85 -8.52 12.42 4.72
CA GLY A 85 -9.58 12.27 3.71
C GLY A 85 -9.21 11.29 2.59
N SER A 86 -9.84 11.45 1.44
CA SER A 86 -9.70 10.59 0.25
C SER A 86 -8.46 10.95 -0.57
N ALA A 87 -7.29 10.93 0.07
CA ALA A 87 -6.01 11.14 -0.61
C ALA A 87 -5.60 9.90 -1.44
N PRO A 88 -4.98 10.09 -2.62
CA PRO A 88 -4.69 9.03 -3.59
C PRO A 88 -3.60 8.04 -3.11
N GLN A 89 -2.72 8.47 -2.20
CA GLN A 89 -1.63 7.64 -1.68
C GLN A 89 -1.55 7.65 -0.16
N VAL A 90 -0.82 6.66 0.37
CA VAL A 90 -0.58 6.46 1.80
C VAL A 90 0.75 7.10 2.23
N PRO A 91 0.90 7.46 3.52
CA PRO A 91 2.21 7.84 4.06
C PRO A 91 3.26 6.78 3.75
N GLY A 92 4.47 7.22 3.40
CA GLY A 92 5.56 6.37 2.94
C GLY A 92 5.61 6.17 1.42
N ALA A 93 4.57 6.56 0.67
CA ALA A 93 4.65 6.60 -0.80
C ALA A 93 5.73 7.60 -1.26
N LYS A 94 6.49 7.24 -2.32
CA LYS A 94 7.62 8.02 -2.79
C LYS A 94 7.66 8.16 -4.30
N SER A 95 8.32 9.23 -4.74
CA SER A 95 8.65 9.48 -6.14
C SER A 95 10.01 10.16 -6.26
N LEU A 96 10.74 9.86 -7.33
CA LEU A 96 11.99 10.54 -7.70
C LEU A 96 11.71 11.45 -8.90
N PHE A 97 12.01 12.74 -8.75
CA PHE A 97 11.89 13.73 -9.81
C PHE A 97 13.27 14.08 -10.36
N LEU A 98 13.47 13.81 -11.66
CA LEU A 98 14.73 14.10 -12.35
C LEU A 98 14.64 15.43 -13.12
N ARG A 99 15.80 16.08 -13.32
CA ARG A 99 15.89 17.34 -14.10
C ARG A 99 15.40 17.22 -15.54
N ASN A 100 15.57 16.05 -16.15
CA ASN A 100 15.09 15.76 -17.51
C ASN A 100 13.57 15.56 -17.59
N GLY A 101 12.85 15.71 -16.48
CA GLY A 101 11.40 15.55 -16.42
C GLY A 101 10.90 14.12 -16.22
N ARG A 102 11.79 13.12 -16.20
CA ARG A 102 11.42 11.76 -15.82
C ARG A 102 11.00 11.71 -14.35
N ILE A 103 9.99 10.88 -14.09
CA ILE A 103 9.44 10.60 -12.77
C ILE A 103 9.55 9.10 -12.55
N LEU A 104 10.13 8.67 -11.43
CA LEU A 104 10.14 7.26 -11.01
C LEU A 104 9.29 7.11 -9.75
N GLY A 105 8.41 6.12 -9.70
CA GLY A 105 7.43 5.99 -8.63
C GLY A 105 6.22 6.92 -8.81
N THR A 106 5.38 6.99 -7.78
CA THR A 106 4.17 7.85 -7.79
C THR A 106 3.80 8.25 -6.37
N ILE A 107 3.33 9.49 -6.23
CA ILE A 107 2.77 10.03 -4.97
C ILE A 107 1.27 10.32 -5.08
N GLY A 108 0.64 9.95 -6.20
CA GLY A 108 -0.82 10.07 -6.37
C GLY A 108 -1.33 10.39 -7.77
N GLY A 109 -0.46 10.65 -8.76
CA GLY A 109 -0.87 11.02 -10.12
C GLY A 109 -1.30 12.49 -10.27
N GLY A 110 -1.42 12.93 -11.53
CA GLY A 110 -2.09 14.17 -11.92
C GLY A 110 -1.44 15.46 -11.41
N CYS A 111 -2.27 16.43 -10.99
CA CYS A 111 -1.83 17.77 -10.57
C CYS A 111 -0.87 17.75 -9.37
N LEU A 112 -1.02 16.78 -8.46
CA LEU A 112 -0.12 16.64 -7.31
C LEU A 112 1.32 16.37 -7.77
N GLU A 113 1.51 15.47 -8.74
CA GLU A 113 2.84 15.15 -9.26
C GLU A 113 3.44 16.32 -10.04
N ALA A 114 2.63 17.05 -10.81
CA ALA A 114 3.09 18.22 -11.55
C ALA A 114 3.61 19.33 -10.61
N GLU A 115 2.87 19.64 -9.54
CA GLU A 115 3.27 20.67 -8.58
C GLU A 115 4.44 20.20 -7.69
N CYS A 116 4.46 18.94 -7.27
CA CYS A 116 5.60 18.37 -6.57
C CYS A 116 6.86 18.34 -7.44
N ARG A 117 6.75 18.11 -8.75
CA ARG A 117 7.88 18.23 -9.68
C ARG A 117 8.41 19.66 -9.72
N ARG A 118 7.52 20.66 -9.84
CA ARG A 118 7.93 22.07 -9.86
C ARG A 118 8.69 22.46 -8.60
N LEU A 119 8.12 22.15 -7.43
CA LEU A 119 8.74 22.41 -6.13
C LEU A 119 10.00 21.56 -5.91
N GLY A 120 10.05 20.33 -6.44
CA GLY A 120 11.21 19.46 -6.36
C GLY A 120 12.40 20.01 -7.14
N LEU A 121 12.17 20.55 -8.34
CA LEU A 121 13.21 21.25 -9.11
C LEU A 121 13.71 22.52 -8.40
N GLU A 122 12.81 23.25 -7.73
CA GLU A 122 13.17 24.40 -6.89
C GLU A 122 14.01 23.98 -5.67
N ALA A 123 13.64 22.88 -5.01
CA ALA A 123 14.42 22.28 -3.93
C ALA A 123 15.83 21.88 -4.42
N MET A 124 15.93 21.23 -5.59
CA MET A 124 17.22 20.88 -6.20
C MET A 124 18.09 22.11 -6.49
N ALA A 125 17.49 23.21 -6.94
CA ALA A 125 18.21 24.45 -7.26
C ALA A 125 18.69 25.18 -6.01
N THR A 126 17.89 25.17 -4.93
CA THR A 126 18.19 25.88 -3.67
C THR A 126 18.99 25.04 -2.68
N GLY A 127 19.03 23.71 -2.86
CA GLY A 127 19.62 22.77 -1.91
C GLY A 127 18.83 22.63 -0.61
N LYS A 128 17.59 23.12 -0.55
CA LYS A 128 16.76 23.16 0.67
C LYS A 128 15.58 22.20 0.56
N ALA A 129 15.35 21.43 1.62
CA ALA A 129 14.16 20.59 1.73
C ALA A 129 12.90 21.44 1.87
N VAL A 130 11.79 20.96 1.32
CA VAL A 130 10.49 21.63 1.31
C VAL A 130 9.42 20.68 1.83
N LEU A 131 8.76 21.03 2.93
CA LEU A 131 7.54 20.38 3.37
C LEU A 131 6.33 21.16 2.87
N ARG A 132 5.46 20.53 2.08
CA ARG A 132 4.28 21.18 1.50
C ARG A 132 3.01 20.39 1.77
N GLU A 133 1.98 21.09 2.22
CA GLU A 133 0.61 20.58 2.26
C GLU A 133 -0.11 20.92 0.96
N PHE A 134 -0.77 19.92 0.39
CA PHE A 134 -1.66 20.06 -0.75
C PHE A 134 -3.09 19.77 -0.32
N ARG A 135 -4.00 20.62 -0.77
CA ARG A 135 -5.44 20.38 -0.69
C ARG A 135 -5.88 19.91 -2.07
N LEU A 136 -6.55 18.78 -2.08
CA LEU A 136 -7.13 18.18 -3.26
C LEU A 136 -8.63 18.49 -3.17
N ASP A 137 -9.00 19.74 -3.40
CA ASP A 137 -10.38 20.22 -3.42
C ASP A 137 -10.85 20.50 -4.86
N ASP A 138 -12.17 20.47 -5.06
CA ASP A 138 -12.86 20.51 -6.35
C ASP A 138 -12.76 21.86 -7.10
N ASP A 139 -11.97 22.82 -6.60
CA ASP A 139 -11.87 24.20 -7.13
C ASP A 139 -10.80 24.39 -8.21
N PHE A 140 -10.21 23.31 -8.72
CA PHE A 140 -9.45 23.36 -9.97
C PHE A 140 -10.42 23.28 -11.14
N GLY A 141 -10.56 24.41 -11.86
CA GLY A 141 -11.46 24.58 -12.99
C GLY A 141 -11.62 23.33 -13.86
N TRP A 142 -12.87 22.95 -14.07
CA TRP A 142 -13.30 21.76 -14.78
C TRP A 142 -12.59 21.59 -16.14
N ASP A 143 -11.75 20.55 -16.23
CA ASP A 143 -11.67 19.59 -17.36
C ASP A 143 -10.81 18.33 -17.05
N ASP A 144 -10.02 18.28 -15.96
CA ASP A 144 -9.11 17.14 -15.65
C ASP A 144 -9.38 16.36 -14.33
N GLY A 145 -10.61 16.39 -13.82
CA GLY A 145 -11.19 15.30 -12.97
C GLY A 145 -10.38 14.75 -11.78
N LEU A 146 -10.03 15.57 -10.78
CA LEU A 146 -9.54 15.09 -9.48
C LEU A 146 -10.58 15.35 -8.36
N ILE A 147 -11.47 14.40 -8.12
CA ILE A 147 -12.54 14.42 -7.08
C ILE A 147 -12.02 13.94 -5.70
N CYS A 148 -10.70 13.85 -5.54
CA CYS A 148 -10.10 13.25 -4.36
C CYS A 148 -10.07 14.27 -3.21
N GLY A 149 -11.21 14.53 -2.55
CA GLY A 149 -11.45 15.50 -1.45
C GLY A 149 -10.59 15.35 -0.18
N GLY A 150 -9.28 15.22 -0.33
CA GLY A 150 -8.30 14.91 0.71
C GLY A 150 -7.21 15.96 0.85
N ARG A 151 -6.34 15.76 1.85
CA ARG A 151 -5.10 16.52 2.00
C ARG A 151 -3.93 15.55 2.08
N VAL A 152 -2.82 15.97 1.50
CA VAL A 152 -1.54 15.26 1.60
C VAL A 152 -0.45 16.23 2.00
N GLN A 153 0.48 15.80 2.82
CA GLN A 153 1.74 16.51 3.05
C GLN A 153 2.87 15.73 2.42
N VAL A 154 3.67 16.42 1.61
CA VAL A 154 4.81 15.84 0.90
C VAL A 154 6.07 16.55 1.35
N LEU A 155 7.05 15.78 1.79
CA LEU A 155 8.42 16.24 2.01
C LEU A 155 9.21 16.06 0.70
N LEU A 156 9.75 17.14 0.18
CA LEU A 156 10.61 17.19 -0.99
C LEU A 156 12.05 17.39 -0.54
N LEU A 157 12.87 16.40 -0.81
CA LEU A 157 14.28 16.37 -0.44
C LEU A 157 15.13 16.67 -1.67
N PRO A 158 16.04 17.67 -1.60
CA PRO A 158 16.67 18.28 -2.78
C PRO A 158 17.61 17.35 -3.54
N ASN A 159 18.19 16.34 -2.89
CA ASN A 159 19.13 15.45 -3.54
C ASN A 159 19.11 14.05 -2.93
N ALA A 160 18.54 13.08 -3.65
CA ALA A 160 18.45 11.69 -3.21
C ALA A 160 19.81 11.09 -2.78
N ALA A 161 20.90 11.54 -3.42
CA ALA A 161 22.27 11.11 -3.11
C ALA A 161 22.67 11.36 -1.65
N ASP A 162 22.20 12.45 -1.04
CA ASP A 162 22.56 12.85 0.33
C ASP A 162 22.06 11.81 1.36
N TYR A 163 21.08 11.00 0.97
CA TYR A 163 20.42 10.02 1.84
C TYR A 163 20.81 8.57 1.51
N VAL A 164 21.55 8.35 0.42
CA VAL A 164 21.96 7.00 -0.01
C VAL A 164 22.59 6.17 1.10
N PRO A 165 23.45 6.70 1.99
CA PRO A 165 23.97 5.92 3.12
C PRO A 165 22.86 5.35 4.02
N ALA A 166 21.83 6.14 4.32
CA ALA A 166 20.68 5.70 5.10
C ALA A 166 19.81 4.71 4.31
N LEU A 167 19.58 4.96 3.02
CA LEU A 167 18.79 4.07 2.17
C LEU A 167 19.47 2.70 2.00
N ARG A 168 20.78 2.68 1.80
CA ARG A 168 21.57 1.44 1.67
C ARG A 168 21.52 0.64 2.97
N SER A 169 21.74 1.29 4.11
CA SER A 169 21.59 0.67 5.44
C SER A 169 20.19 0.06 5.65
N ALA A 170 19.15 0.77 5.23
CA ALA A 170 17.77 0.30 5.32
C ALA A 170 17.49 -0.92 4.43
N LEU A 171 18.00 -0.90 3.19
CA LEU A 171 17.85 -1.99 2.21
C LEU A 171 18.63 -3.25 2.60
N GLU A 172 19.80 -3.09 3.21
CA GLU A 172 20.66 -4.19 3.65
C GLU A 172 20.14 -4.85 4.93
N GLN A 173 19.79 -4.05 5.95
CA GLN A 173 19.41 -4.60 7.25
C GLN A 173 17.93 -4.98 7.32
N ARG A 174 17.07 -4.23 6.64
CA ARG A 174 15.59 -4.40 6.62
C ARG A 174 14.98 -4.65 8.00
N ASN A 175 15.57 -4.12 9.07
CA ASN A 175 15.13 -4.32 10.45
C ASN A 175 15.34 -3.05 11.27
N GLY A 176 14.59 -2.01 10.94
CA GLY A 176 14.70 -0.70 11.56
C GLY A 176 13.69 0.28 10.99
N LEU A 177 14.05 1.55 10.97
CA LEU A 177 13.24 2.60 10.36
C LEU A 177 14.11 3.68 9.71
N LEU A 178 13.55 4.35 8.72
CA LEU A 178 14.06 5.63 8.24
C LEU A 178 13.41 6.76 9.05
N LYS A 179 14.24 7.65 9.58
CA LYS A 179 13.81 8.90 10.23
C LYS A 179 14.11 10.05 9.28
N TYR A 180 13.06 10.81 8.95
CA TYR A 180 13.13 12.02 8.15
C TYR A 180 12.92 13.22 9.06
N ASP A 181 13.94 14.05 9.24
CA ASP A 181 13.83 15.30 9.98
C ASP A 181 13.13 16.35 9.11
N LEU A 182 11.97 16.83 9.56
CA LEU A 182 11.10 17.70 8.77
C LEU A 182 11.62 19.15 8.69
N ARG A 183 12.57 19.53 9.55
CA ARG A 183 13.13 20.89 9.62
C ARG A 183 14.37 21.03 8.75
N THR A 184 15.23 20.04 8.80
CA THR A 184 16.54 20.04 8.14
C THR A 184 16.52 19.26 6.82
N GLY A 185 15.58 18.33 6.66
CA GLY A 185 15.58 17.37 5.56
C GLY A 185 16.62 16.25 5.72
N ALA A 186 17.25 16.13 6.89
CA ALA A 186 18.17 15.03 7.16
C ALA A 186 17.41 13.69 7.19
N VAL A 187 18.03 12.64 6.64
CA VAL A 187 17.49 11.29 6.66
C VAL A 187 18.52 10.36 7.28
N SER A 188 18.10 9.59 8.27
CA SER A 188 18.93 8.58 8.92
C SER A 188 18.20 7.25 9.00
N PHE A 189 18.97 6.16 8.92
CA PHE A 189 18.46 4.83 9.25
C PHE A 189 18.78 4.53 10.72
N LEU A 190 17.77 4.09 11.45
CA LEU A 190 17.91 3.64 12.83
C LEU A 190 17.62 2.13 12.88
N PRO A 191 18.62 1.29 13.19
CA PRO A 191 18.36 -0.14 13.40
C PRO A 191 17.39 -0.32 14.57
N ARG A 192 16.61 -1.41 14.58
CA ARG A 192 15.56 -1.65 15.59
C ARG A 192 16.05 -1.48 17.04
N SER A 193 17.28 -1.90 17.34
CA SER A 193 17.92 -1.77 18.65
C SER A 193 18.32 -0.34 19.04
N GLY A 194 18.52 0.55 18.05
CA GLY A 194 18.92 1.95 18.23
C GLY A 194 17.76 2.94 18.33
N VAL A 195 16.50 2.48 18.27
CA VAL A 195 15.33 3.37 18.29
C VAL A 195 14.96 3.77 19.71
N ALA A 196 15.43 4.96 20.11
CA ALA A 196 15.19 5.54 21.44
C ALA A 196 13.90 6.39 21.53
N GLU A 197 13.38 6.88 20.41
CA GLU A 197 12.20 7.76 20.40
C GLU A 197 10.89 6.96 20.45
N ASP A 198 9.93 7.43 21.26
CA ASP A 198 8.62 6.76 21.43
C ASP A 198 7.86 6.62 20.11
N ALA A 199 7.90 7.66 19.26
CA ALA A 199 7.30 7.65 17.94
C ALA A 199 7.92 6.57 17.04
N GLY A 200 9.25 6.41 17.08
CA GLY A 200 9.96 5.35 16.35
C GLY A 200 9.61 3.96 16.88
N ARG A 201 9.58 3.76 18.20
CA ARG A 201 9.15 2.49 18.81
C ARG A 201 7.70 2.14 18.45
N LEU A 202 6.82 3.14 18.42
CA LEU A 202 5.45 2.98 17.99
C LEU A 202 5.37 2.58 16.52
N ALA A 203 6.15 3.22 15.65
CA ALA A 203 6.20 2.91 14.22
C ALA A 203 6.61 1.45 13.97
N LEU A 204 7.66 0.98 14.66
CA LEU A 204 8.11 -0.42 14.60
C LEU A 204 7.06 -1.39 15.12
N ARG A 205 6.47 -1.13 16.29
CA ARG A 205 5.47 -2.01 16.90
C ARG A 205 4.20 -2.11 16.07
N ARG A 206 3.76 -0.99 15.49
CA ARG A 206 2.56 -0.94 14.64
C ARG A 206 2.86 -1.29 13.18
N ARG A 207 4.12 -1.46 12.80
CA ARG A 207 4.54 -1.66 11.39
C ARG A 207 3.86 -0.64 10.47
N ARG A 208 3.85 0.62 10.92
CA ARG A 208 3.21 1.78 10.27
C ARG A 208 4.01 3.05 10.46
N GLU A 209 3.85 3.96 9.52
CA GLU A 209 4.47 5.27 9.54
C GLU A 209 3.87 6.15 10.65
N VAL A 210 4.74 6.87 11.34
CA VAL A 210 4.37 7.80 12.41
C VAL A 210 4.92 9.19 12.07
N LEU A 211 4.09 10.20 12.19
CA LEU A 211 4.46 11.60 12.00
C LEU A 211 4.42 12.32 13.35
N THR A 212 5.46 13.09 13.64
CA THR A 212 5.50 14.07 14.73
C THR A 212 5.68 15.47 14.13
N GLU A 213 5.75 16.50 14.98
CA GLU A 213 6.03 17.88 14.51
C GLU A 213 7.46 18.01 13.94
N GLU A 214 8.38 17.17 14.39
CA GLU A 214 9.81 17.27 14.06
C GLU A 214 10.26 16.23 13.04
N ALA A 215 9.62 15.05 13.01
CA ALA A 215 10.11 13.93 12.23
C ALA A 215 9.00 13.03 11.68
N PHE A 216 9.30 12.39 10.56
CA PHE A 216 8.54 11.28 10.00
C PHE A 216 9.32 9.98 10.14
N PHE A 217 8.70 8.95 10.72
CA PHE A 217 9.29 7.65 10.99
C PHE A 217 8.65 6.61 10.08
N GLU A 218 9.46 5.98 9.24
CA GLU A 218 9.03 4.95 8.30
C GLU A 218 9.69 3.60 8.63
N PRO A 219 8.93 2.60 9.11
CA PRO A 219 9.49 1.30 9.44
C PRO A 219 9.89 0.54 8.17
N ILE A 220 11.13 0.07 8.14
CA ILE A 220 11.68 -0.80 7.10
C ILE A 220 11.94 -2.16 7.75
N LEU A 221 10.97 -3.06 7.59
CA LEU A 221 10.89 -4.35 8.28
C LEU A 221 10.84 -5.49 7.26
N PRO A 222 11.26 -6.72 7.63
CA PRO A 222 11.11 -7.86 6.72
C PRO A 222 9.62 -8.17 6.52
N PRO A 223 9.21 -8.78 5.40
CA PRO A 223 7.81 -9.20 5.21
C PRO A 223 7.31 -10.08 6.36
N GLU A 224 6.03 -9.96 6.71
CA GLU A 224 5.41 -10.93 7.65
C GLU A 224 5.48 -12.34 7.07
N ARG A 225 5.73 -13.34 7.92
CA ARG A 225 5.89 -14.74 7.49
C ARG A 225 4.55 -15.45 7.48
N LEU A 226 4.21 -16.13 6.38
CA LEU A 226 3.07 -17.03 6.28
C LEU A 226 3.57 -18.45 6.09
N VAL A 227 3.38 -19.28 7.11
CA VAL A 227 3.77 -20.70 7.09
C VAL A 227 2.51 -21.55 6.90
N ILE A 228 2.50 -22.35 5.85
CA ILE A 228 1.37 -23.17 5.42
C ILE A 228 1.77 -24.64 5.59
N PHE A 229 1.11 -25.33 6.50
CA PHE A 229 1.29 -26.77 6.72
C PHE A 229 0.31 -27.54 5.84
N GLY A 230 0.80 -28.03 4.70
CA GLY A 230 0.04 -28.77 3.70
C GLY A 230 0.06 -28.09 2.32
N ALA A 231 0.55 -28.81 1.31
CA ALA A 231 0.64 -28.38 -0.08
C ALA A 231 -0.55 -28.87 -0.95
N GLY A 232 -1.69 -29.21 -0.33
CA GLY A 232 -2.91 -29.56 -1.06
C GLY A 232 -3.53 -28.37 -1.80
N HIS A 233 -4.66 -28.60 -2.50
CA HIS A 233 -5.34 -27.58 -3.31
C HIS A 233 -5.56 -26.25 -2.58
N VAL A 234 -6.05 -26.29 -1.33
CA VAL A 234 -6.26 -25.08 -0.53
C VAL A 234 -4.93 -24.41 -0.14
N GLY A 235 -3.92 -25.19 0.24
CA GLY A 235 -2.61 -24.66 0.62
C GLY A 235 -1.92 -23.90 -0.54
N ARG A 236 -2.06 -24.41 -1.77
CA ARG A 236 -1.57 -23.75 -2.99
C ARG A 236 -2.24 -22.38 -3.21
N GLU A 237 -3.55 -22.30 -3.10
CA GLU A 237 -4.26 -21.03 -3.29
C GLU A 237 -3.99 -20.02 -2.16
N ILE A 238 -3.82 -20.50 -0.91
CA ILE A 238 -3.36 -19.64 0.20
C ILE A 238 -1.94 -19.12 -0.08
N ALA A 239 -1.04 -19.95 -0.61
CA ALA A 239 0.33 -19.53 -0.94
C ALA A 239 0.31 -18.41 -1.99
N ARG A 240 -0.45 -18.60 -3.08
CA ARG A 240 -0.64 -17.59 -4.13
C ARG A 240 -1.16 -16.27 -3.60
N LEU A 241 -2.26 -16.28 -2.84
CA LEU A 241 -2.82 -15.06 -2.27
C LEU A 241 -1.91 -14.45 -1.19
N GLY A 242 -1.21 -15.28 -0.41
CA GLY A 242 -0.23 -14.84 0.58
C GLY A 242 0.91 -14.07 -0.06
N ARG A 243 1.48 -14.61 -1.14
CA ARG A 243 2.56 -13.96 -1.89
C ARG A 243 2.09 -12.65 -2.53
N PHE A 244 0.89 -12.66 -3.11
CA PHE A 244 0.24 -11.45 -3.65
C PHE A 244 0.04 -10.36 -2.58
N LEU A 245 -0.33 -10.76 -1.36
CA LEU A 245 -0.49 -9.86 -0.21
C LEU A 245 0.84 -9.44 0.45
N GLY A 246 1.98 -9.84 -0.11
CA GLY A 246 3.31 -9.46 0.38
C GLY A 246 3.76 -10.19 1.64
N PHE A 247 3.25 -11.39 1.93
CA PHE A 247 3.86 -12.28 2.91
C PHE A 247 5.11 -12.95 2.31
N HIS A 248 6.06 -13.30 3.18
CA HIS A 248 7.07 -14.31 2.88
C HIS A 248 6.46 -15.69 3.13
N VAL A 249 6.26 -16.47 2.07
CA VAL A 249 5.46 -17.70 2.10
C VAL A 249 6.35 -18.94 2.19
N THR A 250 6.16 -19.73 3.23
CA THR A 250 6.78 -21.05 3.40
C THR A 250 5.69 -22.12 3.35
N VAL A 251 5.81 -23.11 2.46
CA VAL A 251 4.89 -24.27 2.38
C VAL A 251 5.62 -25.54 2.80
N VAL A 252 4.99 -26.31 3.69
CA VAL A 252 5.55 -27.53 4.27
C VAL A 252 4.66 -28.73 3.94
N ASP A 253 5.21 -29.76 3.30
CA ASP A 253 4.52 -31.03 3.04
C ASP A 253 5.53 -32.18 2.91
N ASP A 254 5.15 -33.39 3.26
CA ASP A 254 6.00 -34.58 3.13
C ASP A 254 6.02 -35.15 1.71
N ARG A 255 5.09 -34.71 0.85
CA ARG A 255 4.99 -35.13 -0.56
C ARG A 255 5.79 -34.21 -1.47
N ALA A 256 6.93 -34.70 -1.95
CA ALA A 256 7.84 -33.93 -2.79
C ALA A 256 7.23 -33.50 -4.14
N ASP A 257 6.30 -34.28 -4.70
CA ASP A 257 5.59 -34.00 -5.96
C ASP A 257 4.70 -32.75 -5.91
N LEU A 258 4.30 -32.31 -4.71
CA LEU A 258 3.51 -31.09 -4.52
C LEU A 258 4.36 -29.85 -4.25
N LEU A 259 5.67 -30.03 -4.10
CA LEU A 259 6.62 -28.99 -3.72
C LEU A 259 7.53 -28.57 -4.89
N THR A 260 7.08 -28.76 -6.13
CA THR A 260 7.80 -28.27 -7.32
C THR A 260 7.51 -26.79 -7.59
N GLU A 261 8.34 -26.15 -8.41
CA GLU A 261 8.11 -24.76 -8.83
C GLU A 261 6.83 -24.62 -9.66
N GLU A 262 6.50 -25.62 -10.48
CA GLU A 262 5.27 -25.65 -11.28
C GLU A 262 4.02 -25.83 -10.42
N ALA A 263 4.13 -26.63 -9.35
CA ALA A 263 3.04 -26.88 -8.42
C ALA A 263 2.80 -25.69 -7.46
N LEU A 264 3.87 -24.99 -7.06
CA LEU A 264 3.83 -23.88 -6.11
C LEU A 264 4.69 -22.69 -6.59
N PRO A 265 4.33 -22.01 -7.69
CA PRO A 265 5.15 -20.93 -8.24
C PRO A 265 5.24 -19.72 -7.29
N ASP A 266 4.16 -19.45 -6.53
CA ASP A 266 4.05 -18.32 -5.61
C ASP A 266 4.47 -18.68 -4.17
N CYS A 267 5.60 -19.38 -4.02
CA CYS A 267 6.12 -19.83 -2.74
C CYS A 267 7.60 -19.47 -2.63
N ASP A 268 7.99 -18.77 -1.55
CA ASP A 268 9.39 -18.36 -1.33
C ASP A 268 10.23 -19.53 -0.79
N GLU A 269 9.65 -20.38 0.06
CA GLU A 269 10.32 -21.55 0.63
C GLU A 269 9.45 -22.82 0.58
N ARG A 270 9.97 -23.88 -0.03
CA ARG A 270 9.31 -25.20 -0.09
C ARG A 270 10.06 -26.18 0.80
N VAL A 271 9.40 -26.71 1.83
CA VAL A 271 10.01 -27.58 2.83
C VAL A 271 9.45 -28.99 2.70
N ASN A 272 10.27 -29.91 2.17
CA ASN A 272 9.90 -31.32 2.10
C ASN A 272 10.23 -32.05 3.41
N LEU A 273 9.28 -32.01 4.34
CA LEU A 273 9.41 -32.63 5.66
C LEU A 273 8.00 -32.96 6.19
N LEU A 274 7.92 -33.88 7.15
CA LEU A 274 6.70 -34.05 7.94
C LEU A 274 6.31 -32.72 8.60
N PRO A 275 5.07 -32.22 8.39
CA PRO A 275 4.61 -30.93 8.91
C PRO A 275 4.85 -30.76 10.42
N GLU A 276 4.59 -31.79 11.23
CA GLU A 276 4.80 -31.74 12.68
C GLU A 276 6.28 -31.62 13.07
N ARG A 277 7.19 -32.23 12.30
CA ARG A 277 8.63 -32.13 12.58
C ARG A 277 9.16 -30.73 12.32
N TYR A 278 8.69 -30.09 11.25
CA TYR A 278 9.06 -28.71 10.96
C TYR A 278 8.41 -27.78 11.97
N ALA A 279 7.13 -28.02 12.29
CA ALA A 279 6.41 -27.28 13.31
C ALA A 279 7.14 -27.27 14.66
N ALA A 280 7.75 -28.38 15.08
CA ALA A 280 8.51 -28.48 16.32
C ALA A 280 9.74 -27.55 16.34
N SER A 281 10.54 -27.52 15.26
CA SER A 281 11.76 -26.69 15.16
C SER A 281 11.51 -25.24 14.73
N LEU A 282 10.31 -24.93 14.24
CA LEU A 282 9.96 -23.61 13.71
C LEU A 282 10.06 -22.51 14.78
N ALA A 283 10.95 -21.55 14.58
CA ALA A 283 10.94 -20.29 15.32
C ALA A 283 9.83 -19.38 14.78
N THR A 284 9.00 -18.86 15.68
CA THR A 284 7.90 -17.96 15.38
C THR A 284 7.97 -16.72 16.25
N ASP A 285 7.27 -15.66 15.85
CA ASP A 285 7.19 -14.38 16.53
C ASP A 285 5.82 -13.73 16.29
N GLU A 286 5.62 -12.52 16.81
CA GLU A 286 4.36 -11.78 16.65
C GLU A 286 4.01 -11.41 15.19
N ASP A 287 4.91 -11.62 14.23
CA ASP A 287 4.73 -11.34 12.81
C ASP A 287 4.59 -12.64 11.97
N THR A 288 4.48 -13.78 12.65
CA THR A 288 4.32 -15.11 12.02
C THR A 288 2.85 -15.54 11.96
N TYR A 289 2.38 -15.90 10.77
CA TYR A 289 1.03 -16.39 10.49
C TYR A 289 1.09 -17.88 10.14
N LEU A 290 0.31 -18.70 10.82
CA LEU A 290 0.32 -20.15 10.65
C LEU A 290 -1.03 -20.62 10.11
N CYS A 291 -1.01 -21.35 9.00
CA CYS A 291 -2.18 -21.98 8.41
C CYS A 291 -2.00 -23.50 8.39
N VAL A 292 -2.86 -24.22 9.11
CA VAL A 292 -2.84 -25.68 9.19
C VAL A 292 -3.88 -26.24 8.21
N VAL A 293 -3.41 -26.79 7.09
CA VAL A 293 -4.20 -27.29 5.95
C VAL A 293 -3.75 -28.70 5.54
N THR A 294 -3.42 -29.55 6.51
CA THR A 294 -2.84 -30.87 6.24
C THR A 294 -3.91 -31.88 5.81
N ARG A 295 -3.47 -33.09 5.45
CA ARG A 295 -4.35 -34.21 5.10
C ARG A 295 -4.95 -34.84 6.35
N GLY A 296 -6.19 -34.51 6.66
CA GLY A 296 -6.98 -35.19 7.69
C GLY A 296 -6.70 -34.75 9.13
N HIS A 297 -7.68 -34.99 10.02
CA HIS A 297 -7.72 -34.41 11.37
C HIS A 297 -6.53 -34.77 12.27
N ARG A 298 -5.98 -35.99 12.15
CA ARG A 298 -4.83 -36.42 12.97
C ARG A 298 -3.55 -35.63 12.67
N ASN A 299 -3.32 -35.33 11.40
CA ASN A 299 -2.13 -34.58 10.99
C ASN A 299 -2.24 -33.11 11.43
N ASP A 300 -3.45 -32.52 11.34
CA ASP A 300 -3.67 -31.16 11.84
C ASP A 300 -3.47 -31.09 13.37
N ALA A 301 -3.98 -32.07 14.12
CA ALA A 301 -3.79 -32.14 15.57
C ALA A 301 -2.30 -32.25 15.95
N ARG A 302 -1.50 -33.01 15.20
CA ARG A 302 -0.04 -33.11 15.42
C ARG A 302 0.67 -31.79 15.18
N VAL A 303 0.35 -31.08 14.10
CA VAL A 303 0.91 -29.75 13.84
C VAL A 303 0.49 -28.77 14.93
N LEU A 304 -0.81 -28.75 15.27
CA LEU A 304 -1.35 -27.86 16.30
C LEU A 304 -0.65 -28.07 17.64
N ARG A 305 -0.40 -29.32 18.07
CA ARG A 305 0.32 -29.61 19.30
C ARG A 305 1.66 -28.87 19.39
N GLU A 306 2.40 -28.82 18.28
CA GLU A 306 3.73 -28.19 18.24
C GLU A 306 3.66 -26.67 18.20
N VAL A 307 2.62 -26.09 17.58
CA VAL A 307 2.55 -24.64 17.38
C VAL A 307 1.63 -23.90 18.35
N ILE A 308 0.68 -24.58 19.02
CA ILE A 308 -0.44 -23.94 19.75
C ILE A 308 0.02 -22.96 20.83
N ARG A 309 1.18 -23.17 21.45
CA ARG A 309 1.78 -22.27 22.46
C ARG A 309 2.82 -21.30 21.92
N LYS A 310 3.20 -21.40 20.65
CA LYS A 310 4.25 -20.56 20.06
C LYS A 310 3.72 -19.13 19.80
N PRO A 311 4.56 -18.09 20.00
CA PRO A 311 4.18 -16.70 19.73
C PRO A 311 3.87 -16.51 18.24
N ARG A 312 2.79 -15.82 17.91
CA ARG A 312 2.29 -15.70 16.54
C ARG A 312 1.38 -14.51 16.34
N ALA A 313 1.22 -14.09 15.09
CA ALA A 313 0.15 -13.21 14.66
C ALA A 313 -1.19 -13.92 14.53
N TYR A 314 -1.15 -15.15 14.03
CA TYR A 314 -2.34 -15.89 13.63
C TYR A 314 -2.07 -17.39 13.65
N LEU A 315 -3.05 -18.18 14.09
CA LEU A 315 -3.10 -19.62 13.85
C LEU A 315 -4.51 -19.99 13.41
N GLY A 316 -4.61 -20.44 12.16
CA GLY A 316 -5.82 -20.98 11.59
C GLY A 316 -5.67 -22.47 11.30
N MET A 317 -6.77 -23.22 11.46
CA MET A 317 -6.86 -24.62 11.05
C MET A 317 -8.07 -24.83 10.15
N ILE A 318 -7.86 -25.49 9.01
CA ILE A 318 -8.93 -25.89 8.12
C ILE A 318 -9.76 -27.00 8.75
N GLY A 319 -11.07 -26.90 8.62
CA GLY A 319 -11.95 -27.99 9.01
C GLY A 319 -13.38 -27.58 9.19
N SER A 320 -14.30 -28.52 8.98
CA SER A 320 -15.70 -28.35 9.35
C SER A 320 -15.85 -28.18 10.86
N ARG A 321 -16.98 -27.60 11.30
CA ARG A 321 -17.31 -27.50 12.74
C ARG A 321 -17.17 -28.83 13.46
N ARG A 322 -17.62 -29.92 12.83
CA ARG A 322 -17.46 -31.29 13.36
C ARG A 322 -15.99 -31.68 13.55
N LYS A 323 -15.13 -31.40 12.56
CA LYS A 323 -13.69 -31.72 12.64
C LYS A 323 -13.02 -30.96 13.79
N ARG A 324 -13.35 -29.67 13.95
CA ARG A 324 -12.89 -28.86 15.08
C ARG A 324 -13.26 -29.49 16.42
N GLU A 325 -14.53 -29.87 16.61
CA GLU A 325 -14.99 -30.44 17.89
C GLU A 325 -14.29 -31.77 18.24
N VAL A 326 -14.03 -32.61 17.24
CA VAL A 326 -13.29 -33.87 17.45
C VAL A 326 -11.85 -33.58 17.91
N ILE A 327 -11.13 -32.71 17.20
CA ILE A 327 -9.75 -32.36 17.54
C ILE A 327 -9.69 -31.68 18.91
N ARG A 328 -10.64 -30.75 19.19
CA ARG A 328 -10.74 -30.07 20.49
C ARG A 328 -10.88 -31.06 21.63
N ARG A 329 -11.81 -32.03 21.51
CA ARG A 329 -12.06 -33.03 22.54
C ARG A 329 -10.82 -33.89 22.80
N GLU A 330 -10.14 -34.32 21.74
CA GLU A 330 -8.92 -35.13 21.83
C GLU A 330 -7.80 -34.33 22.50
N MET A 331 -7.48 -33.13 21.98
CA MET A 331 -6.36 -32.33 22.47
C MET A 331 -6.55 -31.85 23.91
N VAL A 332 -7.77 -31.41 24.28
CA VAL A 332 -8.07 -30.97 25.65
C VAL A 332 -8.18 -32.18 26.59
N GLY A 333 -8.81 -33.26 26.15
CA GLY A 333 -8.98 -34.48 26.96
C GLY A 333 -7.67 -35.18 27.29
N GLU A 334 -6.70 -35.14 26.38
CA GLU A 334 -5.33 -35.66 26.60
C GLU A 334 -4.43 -34.66 27.35
N GLY A 335 -4.92 -33.47 27.71
CA GLY A 335 -4.14 -32.45 28.41
C GLY A 335 -3.04 -31.78 27.55
N LEU A 336 -3.15 -31.88 26.22
CA LEU A 336 -2.17 -31.32 25.28
C LEU A 336 -2.26 -29.80 25.18
N CYS A 337 -3.46 -29.24 25.39
CA CYS A 337 -3.72 -27.81 25.47
C CYS A 337 -4.91 -27.52 26.39
N THR A 338 -5.02 -26.30 26.90
CA THR A 338 -6.24 -25.85 27.59
C THR A 338 -7.37 -25.57 26.59
N ALA A 339 -8.59 -25.48 27.09
CA ALA A 339 -9.75 -25.09 26.29
C ALA A 339 -9.55 -23.70 25.67
N GLU A 340 -9.01 -22.76 26.44
CA GLU A 340 -8.74 -21.38 26.03
C GLU A 340 -7.64 -21.32 24.96
N GLU A 341 -6.56 -22.12 25.13
CA GLU A 341 -5.50 -22.24 24.12
C GLU A 341 -6.06 -22.71 22.77
N PHE A 342 -6.99 -23.68 22.80
CA PHE A 342 -7.63 -24.20 21.59
C PHE A 342 -8.66 -23.23 21.00
N ASP A 343 -9.44 -22.56 21.84
CA ASP A 343 -10.46 -21.62 21.38
C ASP A 343 -9.85 -20.34 20.78
N ALA A 344 -8.56 -20.07 21.04
CA ALA A 344 -7.77 -19.06 20.33
C ALA A 344 -7.32 -19.49 18.92
N VAL A 345 -7.49 -20.77 18.54
CA VAL A 345 -7.24 -21.26 17.17
C VAL A 345 -8.43 -20.92 16.29
N GLN A 346 -8.18 -20.25 15.18
CA GLN A 346 -9.24 -19.91 14.24
C GLN A 346 -9.62 -21.13 13.41
N SER A 347 -10.78 -21.72 13.74
CA SER A 347 -11.28 -22.91 13.06
C SER A 347 -12.82 -22.93 13.05
N PRO A 348 -13.48 -23.12 11.89
CA PRO A 348 -12.91 -23.04 10.55
C PRO A 348 -12.21 -21.69 10.33
N MET A 349 -11.04 -21.70 9.69
CA MET A 349 -10.40 -20.45 9.29
C MET A 349 -11.01 -19.88 8.01
N GLY A 350 -10.91 -18.56 7.89
CA GLY A 350 -11.54 -17.75 6.87
C GLY A 350 -12.73 -16.96 7.41
N LEU A 351 -12.97 -15.79 6.81
CA LEU A 351 -14.19 -15.03 7.07
C LEU A 351 -15.41 -15.81 6.56
N ASP A 352 -16.53 -15.70 7.28
CA ASP A 352 -17.79 -16.29 6.84
C ASP A 352 -18.38 -15.44 5.69
N ILE A 353 -18.01 -15.81 4.46
CA ILE A 353 -18.48 -15.18 3.21
C ILE A 353 -19.33 -16.15 2.37
N GLY A 354 -19.72 -17.30 2.93
CA GLY A 354 -20.42 -18.35 2.19
C GLY A 354 -19.57 -19.06 1.14
N ALA A 355 -18.25 -19.18 1.37
CA ALA A 355 -17.32 -19.81 0.43
C ALA A 355 -17.57 -21.32 0.28
N GLU A 356 -17.65 -21.80 -0.96
CA GLU A 356 -17.84 -23.22 -1.32
C GLU A 356 -16.66 -23.78 -2.11
N SER A 357 -16.09 -23.00 -3.03
CA SER A 357 -14.94 -23.41 -3.85
C SER A 357 -13.60 -23.29 -3.11
N VAL A 358 -12.55 -23.94 -3.62
CA VAL A 358 -11.18 -23.83 -3.05
C VAL A 358 -10.69 -22.39 -3.11
N GLU A 359 -10.96 -21.70 -4.22
CA GLU A 359 -10.57 -20.31 -4.48
C GLU A 359 -11.32 -19.35 -3.55
N GLU A 360 -12.63 -19.56 -3.37
CA GLU A 360 -13.45 -18.77 -2.44
C GLU A 360 -12.99 -18.95 -0.99
N ILE A 361 -12.67 -20.19 -0.60
CA ILE A 361 -12.12 -20.49 0.73
C ILE A 361 -10.77 -19.78 0.91
N ALA A 362 -9.91 -19.80 -0.11
CA ALA A 362 -8.63 -19.10 -0.05
C ALA A 362 -8.82 -17.58 0.05
N ILE A 363 -9.80 -16.99 -0.65
CA ILE A 363 -10.17 -15.57 -0.50
C ILE A 363 -10.65 -15.29 0.92
N ALA A 364 -11.51 -16.14 1.49
CA ALA A 364 -11.99 -15.99 2.86
C ALA A 364 -10.84 -15.99 3.88
N ILE A 365 -9.88 -16.91 3.71
CA ILE A 365 -8.67 -16.99 4.55
C ILE A 365 -7.80 -15.76 4.34
N ALA A 366 -7.51 -15.38 3.11
CA ALA A 366 -6.70 -14.20 2.80
C ALA A 366 -7.30 -12.91 3.39
N ALA A 367 -8.62 -12.74 3.30
CA ALA A 367 -9.33 -11.61 3.90
C ALA A 367 -9.21 -11.61 5.44
N GLU A 368 -9.25 -12.78 6.06
CA GLU A 368 -9.02 -12.93 7.50
C GLU A 368 -7.58 -12.57 7.90
N LEU A 369 -6.57 -13.03 7.15
CA LEU A 369 -5.17 -12.67 7.39
C LEU A 369 -4.98 -11.15 7.32
N VAL A 370 -5.60 -10.49 6.32
CA VAL A 370 -5.60 -9.02 6.19
C VAL A 370 -6.29 -8.35 7.37
N ARG A 371 -7.41 -8.89 7.87
CA ARG A 371 -8.12 -8.37 9.04
C ARG A 371 -7.22 -8.39 10.28
N VAL A 372 -6.52 -9.51 10.53
CA VAL A 372 -5.59 -9.66 11.65
C VAL A 372 -4.39 -8.71 11.51
N ARG A 373 -3.81 -8.63 10.31
CA ARG A 373 -2.73 -7.67 10.01
C ARG A 373 -3.17 -6.23 10.29
N SER A 374 -4.37 -5.87 9.84
CA SER A 374 -4.91 -4.51 9.98
C SER A 374 -5.22 -4.14 11.43
N SER A 375 -5.73 -5.07 12.23
CA SER A 375 -6.05 -4.82 13.65
C SER A 375 -4.79 -4.54 14.47
N LYS A 376 -3.70 -5.28 14.22
CA LYS A 376 -2.39 -5.02 14.83
C LYS A 376 -1.84 -3.64 14.45
N ARG A 377 -1.88 -3.32 13.15
CA ARG A 377 -1.36 -2.07 12.60
C ARG A 377 -2.17 -0.84 13.04
N GLY A 378 -3.47 -1.00 13.28
CA GLY A 378 -4.36 0.09 13.64
C GLY A 378 -4.54 1.14 12.51
N PRO A 379 -5.19 2.28 12.80
CA PRO A 379 -5.36 3.36 11.83
C PRO A 379 -4.02 4.01 11.47
N TYR A 380 -3.94 4.67 10.32
CA TYR A 380 -2.80 5.53 9.97
C TYR A 380 -2.60 6.63 11.02
N LEU A 381 -1.37 6.73 11.51
CA LEU A 381 -0.93 7.70 12.53
C LEU A 381 -0.38 8.97 11.90
N ALA A 382 0.29 8.84 10.74
CA ALA A 382 0.71 9.94 9.89
C ALA A 382 -0.48 10.64 9.20
N ARG A 383 -1.10 11.60 9.91
CA ARG A 383 -2.25 12.37 9.44
C ARG A 383 -1.92 13.84 9.30
N CYS A 384 -2.49 14.49 8.29
CA CYS A 384 -2.40 15.95 8.18
C CYS A 384 -3.02 16.59 9.44
N PRO A 385 -2.43 17.69 9.96
CA PRO A 385 -3.05 18.47 11.03
C PRO A 385 -4.49 18.83 10.71
N LYS A 386 -5.34 18.95 11.74
CA LYS A 386 -6.70 19.47 11.54
C LYS A 386 -6.58 20.92 11.04
N PRO A 387 -7.40 21.33 10.06
CA PRO A 387 -7.41 22.72 9.63
C PRO A 387 -7.76 23.60 10.84
N LYS A 388 -7.05 24.73 10.99
CA LYS A 388 -7.46 25.75 11.96
C LYS A 388 -8.90 26.15 11.62
N PRO A 389 -9.82 26.21 12.61
CA PRO A 389 -11.19 26.64 12.35
C PRO A 389 -11.14 27.99 11.66
N LYS A 390 -11.91 28.17 10.58
CA LYS A 390 -12.05 29.48 9.93
C LYS A 390 -12.54 30.45 11.00
N THR A 391 -11.70 31.41 11.38
CA THR A 391 -12.16 32.59 12.13
C THR A 391 -13.24 33.20 11.27
N ARG A 392 -14.50 33.16 11.72
CA ARG A 392 -15.57 33.93 11.10
C ARG A 392 -15.12 35.38 11.17
N GLN A 393 -14.71 35.96 10.04
CA GLN A 393 -14.65 37.40 9.92
C GLN A 393 -16.05 37.91 10.25
N ALA A 394 -16.16 38.77 11.27
CA ALA A 394 -17.40 39.45 11.55
C ALA A 394 -17.82 40.19 10.26
N PRO A 395 -19.10 40.15 9.86
CA PRO A 395 -19.55 40.93 8.72
C PRO A 395 -19.18 42.40 8.97
N GLU A 396 -18.50 43.00 8.00
CA GLU A 396 -18.20 44.43 8.04
C GLU A 396 -19.52 45.21 8.20
N PRO A 397 -19.56 46.22 9.08
CA PRO A 397 -20.76 47.04 9.20
C PRO A 397 -21.00 47.75 7.86
N ASN A 398 -22.17 47.53 7.27
CA ASN A 398 -22.64 48.28 6.12
C ASN A 398 -22.61 49.78 6.49
N VAL A 399 -21.77 50.55 5.80
CA VAL A 399 -21.75 52.02 5.84
C VAL A 399 -22.72 52.56 4.80
#